data_AF-A0AAN4ZIX7-F1
#
_entry.id   AF-A0AAN4ZIX7-F1
#
_cell.length_a   1.000
_cell.length_b   1.000
_cell.length_c   1.000
_cell.angle_alpha   90.00
_cell.angle_beta   90.00
_cell.angle_gamma   90.00
#
_symmetry.space_group_name_H-M   'P 1'
#
loop_
_entity.id
_entity.type
_entity.pdbx_description
1 polymer ?
#
loop_
_entity_poly.entity_id
_entity_poly.type
_entity_poly.pdbx_seq_one_letter_code
_entity_poly.pdbx_strand_id
1 'polypeptide(L)'
;LRSVPYRAKLVLLTLYCLTVLLFCIHYSTTFTASIQRLIHSPPLLPHGNFCVLPNAFDGGEKRNREGVTLVLHISADYIEEKTLLSQVSNWAGPVSIAVYFDDPMTQLNCIDEMLHKLSIKKSRPLKQLRVHYYTTNEKCEFLLSRSGSCSNEGKKNKSVEEIAAYPANVGRNIAREFIHTDFILLADYEHLFSHGFERRMTQIAARENITERKSVLVYRIFEIDQSAESPKNKKDLASLLSSKKAVVFHDRFYKGGHSIPGLDEWLKKKEGEGDGIAKRNLSMKARSSWEPQFVSPSTIPMHDEAFPYMIRDNTCLRWELCRAGFSLLLVDDLFMFHRGIKTAKDIGKTKQIQSTNKKRFYRALDAFKKRMDSKYPSTKDWCPSFRA
;
A
#
# COMPACT_ATOMS: atom_id res chain seq x y z
N LEU A 1 38.29 -38.63 51.48
CA LEU A 1 36.88 -39.10 51.34
C LEU A 1 36.58 -40.48 51.98
N ARG A 2 37.42 -41.00 52.88
CA ARG A 2 37.22 -42.33 53.52
C ARG A 2 36.40 -42.33 54.83
N SER A 3 35.95 -41.18 55.34
CA SER A 3 35.19 -41.09 56.60
C SER A 3 33.84 -40.37 56.49
N VAL A 4 33.31 -40.18 55.28
CA VAL A 4 31.96 -39.62 55.11
C VAL A 4 30.95 -40.78 55.25
N PRO A 5 30.03 -40.74 56.23
CA PRO A 5 29.06 -41.82 56.43
C PRO A 5 28.23 -42.04 55.17
N TYR A 6 27.89 -43.30 54.90
CA TYR A 6 27.20 -43.71 53.66
C TYR A 6 25.97 -42.85 53.36
N ARG A 7 25.20 -42.48 54.39
CA ARG A 7 24.04 -41.57 54.26
C ARG A 7 24.39 -40.20 53.70
N ALA A 8 25.51 -39.61 54.07
CA ALA A 8 25.94 -38.30 53.57
C ALA A 8 26.44 -38.38 52.11
N LYS A 9 27.06 -39.49 51.71
CA LYS A 9 27.39 -39.74 50.29
C LYS A 9 26.15 -39.91 49.43
N LEU A 10 25.13 -40.59 49.96
CA LEU A 10 23.84 -40.77 49.28
C LEU A 10 23.13 -39.42 49.10
N VAL A 11 23.09 -38.57 50.14
CA VAL A 11 22.50 -37.22 50.05
C VAL A 11 23.21 -36.34 49.03
N LEU A 12 24.55 -36.35 48.99
CA LEU A 12 25.32 -35.60 48.00
C LEU A 12 25.09 -36.09 46.56
N LEU A 13 24.99 -37.41 46.36
CA LEU A 13 24.67 -37.99 45.07
C LEU A 13 23.25 -37.61 44.62
N THR A 14 22.28 -37.66 45.54
CA THR A 14 20.90 -37.24 45.25
C THR A 14 20.82 -35.75 44.90
N LEU A 15 21.53 -34.89 45.63
CA LEU A 15 21.59 -33.45 45.32
C LEU A 15 22.25 -33.19 43.97
N TYR A 16 23.34 -33.90 43.64
CA TYR A 16 23.99 -33.81 42.33
C TYR A 16 23.08 -34.28 41.19
N CYS A 17 22.38 -35.40 41.36
CA CYS A 17 21.39 -35.87 40.39
C CYS A 17 20.24 -34.87 40.23
N LEU A 18 19.79 -34.24 41.31
CA LEU A 18 18.73 -33.24 41.27
C LEU A 18 19.17 -31.96 40.53
N THR A 19 20.40 -31.48 40.74
CA THR A 19 20.92 -30.30 40.04
C THR A 19 21.13 -30.58 38.56
N VAL A 20 21.64 -31.76 38.18
CA VAL A 20 21.74 -32.20 36.79
C VAL A 20 20.35 -32.29 36.16
N LEU A 21 19.36 -32.87 36.85
CA LEU A 21 17.99 -32.95 36.37
C LEU A 21 17.37 -31.55 36.15
N LEU A 22 17.55 -30.64 37.10
CA LEU A 22 17.06 -29.26 36.99
C LEU A 22 17.74 -28.51 35.85
N PHE A 23 19.04 -28.71 35.63
CA PHE A 23 19.77 -28.13 34.51
C PHE A 23 19.29 -28.70 33.17
N CYS A 24 19.05 -30.01 33.08
CA CYS A 24 18.47 -30.66 31.90
C CYS A 24 17.03 -30.18 31.62
N ILE A 25 16.19 -29.99 32.65
CA ILE A 25 14.83 -29.43 32.49
C ILE A 25 14.90 -27.97 32.03
N HIS A 26 15.78 -27.16 32.62
CA HIS A 26 15.94 -25.76 32.22
C HIS A 26 16.47 -25.64 30.78
N TYR A 27 17.46 -26.46 30.42
CA TYR A 27 17.99 -26.49 29.05
C TYR A 27 16.95 -27.01 28.05
N SER A 28 16.20 -28.05 28.41
CA SER A 28 15.11 -28.58 27.58
C SER A 28 13.99 -27.56 27.38
N THR A 29 13.57 -26.85 28.44
CA THR A 29 12.52 -25.82 28.34
C THR A 29 12.97 -24.58 27.57
N THR A 30 14.22 -24.13 27.73
CA THR A 30 14.78 -23.00 26.97
C THR A 30 15.03 -23.37 25.50
N PHE A 31 15.53 -24.57 25.23
CA PHE A 31 15.73 -25.09 23.88
C PHE A 31 14.41 -25.34 23.15
N THR A 32 13.42 -25.95 23.81
CA THR A 32 12.06 -26.10 23.25
C THR A 32 11.39 -24.76 23.03
N ALA A 33 11.52 -23.79 23.94
CA ALA A 33 11.01 -22.43 23.71
C ALA A 33 11.71 -21.74 22.54
N SER A 34 13.01 -21.97 22.33
CA SER A 34 13.78 -21.41 21.23
C SER A 34 13.41 -22.06 19.88
N ILE A 35 13.27 -23.38 19.85
CA ILE A 35 12.78 -24.13 18.69
C ILE A 35 11.33 -23.75 18.38
N GLN A 36 10.47 -23.61 19.38
CA GLN A 36 9.09 -23.24 19.19
C GLN A 36 8.97 -21.81 18.66
N ARG A 37 9.83 -20.88 19.10
CA ARG A 37 9.97 -19.56 18.44
C ARG A 37 10.49 -19.65 17.01
N LEU A 38 11.44 -20.54 16.71
CA LEU A 38 11.95 -20.75 15.35
C LEU A 38 10.88 -21.34 14.40
N ILE A 39 10.05 -22.27 14.90
CA ILE A 39 8.97 -22.93 14.15
C ILE A 39 7.76 -21.99 13.96
N HIS A 40 7.54 -21.04 14.87
CA HIS A 40 6.40 -20.10 14.82
C HIS A 40 6.77 -18.69 14.32
N SER A 41 8.03 -18.42 14.00
CA SER A 41 8.41 -17.15 13.36
C SER A 41 7.92 -17.15 11.91
N PRO A 42 7.17 -16.14 11.46
CA PRO A 42 6.72 -16.08 10.08
C PRO A 42 7.94 -16.14 9.15
N PRO A 43 7.96 -17.01 8.14
CA PRO A 43 9.11 -17.11 7.24
C PRO A 43 9.25 -15.79 6.48
N LEU A 44 10.49 -15.27 6.41
CA LEU A 44 10.83 -14.22 5.46
C LEU A 44 10.68 -14.80 4.05
N LEU A 45 9.87 -14.15 3.22
CA LEU A 45 9.62 -14.56 1.84
C LEU A 45 10.54 -13.78 0.90
N PRO A 46 11.21 -14.45 -0.06
CA PRO A 46 12.02 -13.76 -1.06
C PRO A 46 11.12 -13.09 -2.11
N HIS A 47 11.50 -11.87 -2.53
CA HIS A 47 10.87 -11.08 -3.60
C HIS A 47 11.94 -10.38 -4.44
N GLY A 48 12.54 -11.09 -5.39
CA GLY A 48 13.63 -10.55 -6.20
C GLY A 48 14.82 -10.07 -5.36
N ASN A 49 15.09 -8.76 -5.38
CA ASN A 49 16.17 -8.13 -4.60
C ASN A 49 15.75 -7.73 -3.18
N PHE A 50 14.56 -8.13 -2.75
CA PHE A 50 13.96 -7.79 -1.47
C PHE A 50 13.53 -9.07 -0.73
N CYS A 51 13.33 -8.94 0.57
CA CYS A 51 12.61 -9.92 1.37
C CYS A 51 11.43 -9.27 2.06
N VAL A 52 10.45 -10.10 2.40
CA VAL A 52 9.18 -9.69 2.96
C VAL A 52 8.94 -10.45 4.26
N LEU A 53 8.59 -9.74 5.33
CA LEU A 53 7.93 -10.31 6.49
C LEU A 53 6.42 -10.10 6.31
N PRO A 54 5.68 -11.13 5.84
CA PRO A 54 4.27 -10.99 5.56
C PRO A 54 3.46 -10.94 6.86
N ASN A 55 2.39 -10.13 6.88
CA ASN A 55 1.49 -10.02 8.04
C ASN A 55 2.25 -9.73 9.35
N ALA A 56 3.29 -8.88 9.28
CA ALA A 56 4.02 -8.40 10.44
C ALA A 56 3.07 -7.78 11.49
N PHE A 57 1.95 -7.22 11.02
CA PHE A 57 0.76 -6.92 11.80
C PHE A 57 -0.50 -7.51 11.14
N ASP A 58 -1.33 -8.16 11.96
CA ASP A 58 -2.62 -8.72 11.57
C ASP A 58 -3.71 -8.25 12.57
N GLY A 59 -4.68 -7.49 12.07
CA GLY A 59 -5.79 -6.98 12.88
C GLY A 59 -6.80 -8.03 13.38
N GLY A 60 -6.72 -9.26 12.89
CA GLY A 60 -7.51 -10.40 13.34
C GLY A 60 -8.88 -10.59 12.67
N GLU A 61 -9.28 -9.73 11.73
CA GLU A 61 -10.51 -9.97 10.96
C GLU A 61 -10.36 -11.16 10.02
N LYS A 62 -11.41 -11.96 9.89
CA LYS A 62 -11.43 -13.10 8.97
C LYS A 62 -11.38 -12.59 7.53
N ARG A 63 -10.61 -13.29 6.70
CA ARG A 63 -10.48 -13.01 5.27
C ARG A 63 -11.82 -13.27 4.59
N ASN A 64 -12.36 -12.27 3.90
CA ASN A 64 -13.51 -12.39 3.01
C ASN A 64 -13.05 -12.14 1.57
N ARG A 65 -13.65 -12.85 0.61
CA ARG A 65 -13.42 -12.63 -0.82
C ARG A 65 -14.23 -11.46 -1.36
N GLU A 66 -15.41 -11.23 -0.82
CA GLU A 66 -16.26 -10.12 -1.26
C GLU A 66 -15.74 -8.79 -0.70
N GLY A 67 -15.57 -7.81 -1.59
CA GLY A 67 -15.19 -6.44 -1.22
C GLY A 67 -14.06 -5.86 -2.06
N VAL A 68 -13.68 -4.63 -1.75
CA VAL A 68 -12.47 -3.99 -2.29
C VAL A 68 -11.41 -3.88 -1.19
N THR A 69 -10.23 -4.49 -1.39
CA THR A 69 -9.07 -4.21 -0.53
C THR A 69 -8.41 -2.91 -0.96
N LEU A 70 -8.21 -1.99 0.00
CA LEU A 70 -7.36 -0.82 -0.18
C LEU A 70 -5.89 -1.23 -0.07
N VAL A 71 -5.15 -1.08 -1.16
CA VAL A 71 -3.75 -1.44 -1.28
C VAL A 71 -2.91 -0.16 -1.16
N LEU A 72 -2.09 -0.11 -0.12
CA LEU A 72 -1.22 1.03 0.18
C LEU A 72 0.24 0.58 0.23
N HIS A 73 1.13 1.53 0.03
CA HIS A 73 2.56 1.35 0.26
C HIS A 73 3.14 2.61 0.89
N ILE A 74 4.18 2.45 1.72
CA ILE A 74 4.85 3.59 2.36
C ILE A 74 6.29 3.24 2.74
N SER A 75 7.14 4.25 2.91
CA SER A 75 8.43 4.13 3.59
C SER A 75 8.23 4.34 5.09
N ALA A 76 8.97 3.60 5.93
CA ALA A 76 8.80 3.60 7.38
C ALA A 76 8.88 5.01 8.01
N ASP A 77 9.70 5.92 7.49
CA ASP A 77 9.83 7.30 8.03
C ASP A 77 8.60 8.19 7.86
N TYR A 78 7.68 7.80 6.98
CA TYR A 78 6.50 8.58 6.64
C TYR A 78 5.22 8.03 7.26
N ILE A 79 5.28 6.87 7.92
CA ILE A 79 4.10 6.33 8.59
C ILE A 79 3.89 7.07 9.91
N GLU A 80 2.66 7.54 10.12
CA GLU A 80 2.28 8.32 11.28
C GLU A 80 0.98 7.77 11.87
N GLU A 81 0.91 7.66 13.21
CA GLU A 81 -0.24 7.07 13.92
C GLU A 81 -1.57 7.72 13.50
N LYS A 82 -1.61 9.06 13.45
CA LYS A 82 -2.82 9.82 13.11
C LYS A 82 -3.28 9.57 11.68
N THR A 83 -2.34 9.54 10.74
CA THR A 83 -2.65 9.31 9.32
C THR A 83 -3.11 7.87 9.10
N LEU A 84 -2.47 6.89 9.75
CA LEU A 84 -2.86 5.48 9.67
C LEU A 84 -4.29 5.31 10.20
N LEU A 85 -4.58 5.89 11.37
CA LEU A 85 -5.91 5.88 11.97
C LEU A 85 -6.95 6.54 11.06
N SER A 86 -6.62 7.68 10.46
CA SER A 86 -7.51 8.36 9.50
C SER A 86 -7.80 7.48 8.29
N GLN A 87 -6.79 6.79 7.75
CA GLN A 87 -6.94 5.89 6.61
C GLN A 87 -7.86 4.72 6.93
N VAL A 88 -7.54 3.93 7.96
CA VAL A 88 -8.33 2.74 8.30
C VAL A 88 -9.74 3.09 8.79
N SER A 89 -9.95 4.30 9.32
CA SER A 89 -11.29 4.74 9.74
C SER A 89 -12.14 5.27 8.60
N ASN A 90 -11.53 5.82 7.55
CA ASN A 90 -12.24 6.30 6.36
C ASN A 90 -12.59 5.16 5.39
N TRP A 91 -11.74 4.13 5.30
CA TRP A 91 -11.99 2.96 4.48
C TRP A 91 -12.76 1.87 5.25
N ALA A 92 -13.93 1.49 4.74
CA ALA A 92 -14.81 0.54 5.43
C ALA A 92 -14.44 -0.94 5.24
N GLY A 93 -13.55 -1.26 4.28
CA GLY A 93 -13.15 -2.63 3.95
C GLY A 93 -11.72 -2.98 4.40
N PRO A 94 -11.17 -4.09 3.88
CA PRO A 94 -9.80 -4.51 4.17
C PRO A 94 -8.75 -3.51 3.70
N VAL A 95 -7.66 -3.37 4.45
CA VAL A 95 -6.51 -2.53 4.10
C VAL A 95 -5.23 -3.37 4.16
N SER A 96 -4.49 -3.41 3.06
CA SER A 96 -3.19 -4.06 2.95
C SER A 96 -2.10 -3.02 2.70
N ILE A 97 -1.12 -2.94 3.61
CA ILE A 97 -0.03 -1.95 3.53
C ILE A 97 1.32 -2.65 3.46
N ALA A 98 2.14 -2.30 2.47
CA ALA A 98 3.55 -2.65 2.45
C ALA A 98 4.41 -1.49 3.00
N VAL A 99 5.20 -1.73 4.04
CA VAL A 99 6.09 -0.75 4.67
C VAL A 99 7.53 -1.10 4.32
N TYR A 100 8.19 -0.18 3.62
CA TYR A 100 9.60 -0.29 3.27
C TYR A 100 10.48 0.23 4.39
N PHE A 101 11.47 -0.56 4.78
CA PHE A 101 12.50 -0.16 5.73
C PHE A 101 13.82 0.01 5.00
N ASP A 102 14.30 1.24 4.87
CA ASP A 102 15.67 1.50 4.43
C ASP A 102 16.66 1.31 5.58
N ASP A 103 16.25 1.51 6.82
CA ASP A 103 17.04 1.22 8.01
C ASP A 103 16.19 0.51 9.06
N PRO A 104 15.98 -0.82 8.91
CA PRO A 104 15.15 -1.58 9.83
C PRO A 104 15.62 -1.50 11.28
N MET A 105 16.93 -1.34 11.51
CA MET A 105 17.50 -1.31 12.86
C MET A 105 16.99 -0.14 13.70
N THR A 106 16.81 1.03 13.08
CA THR A 106 16.34 2.24 13.77
C THR A 106 14.81 2.40 13.70
N GLN A 107 14.20 1.93 12.62
CA GLN A 107 12.78 2.19 12.32
C GLN A 107 11.82 1.14 12.87
N LEU A 108 12.20 -0.15 12.87
CA LEU A 108 11.26 -1.26 13.08
C LEU A 108 10.57 -1.22 14.44
N ASN A 109 11.33 -1.03 15.52
CA ASN A 109 10.79 -1.01 16.87
C ASN A 109 9.75 0.11 17.06
N CYS A 110 9.94 1.27 16.42
CA CYS A 110 8.97 2.38 16.48
C CYS A 110 7.66 2.06 15.77
N ILE A 111 7.72 1.38 14.62
CA ILE A 111 6.52 0.96 13.88
C ILE A 111 5.77 -0.13 14.65
N ASP A 112 6.49 -1.13 15.17
CA ASP A 112 5.90 -2.20 15.99
C ASP A 112 5.26 -1.63 17.27
N GLU A 113 5.93 -0.71 17.96
CA GLU A 113 5.38 -0.05 19.15
C GLU A 113 4.12 0.76 18.82
N MET A 114 4.12 1.52 17.72
CA MET A 114 2.95 2.26 17.24
C MET A 114 1.78 1.30 16.96
N LEU A 115 2.01 0.23 16.18
CA LEU A 115 0.97 -0.73 15.82
C LEU A 115 0.43 -1.49 17.04
N HIS A 116 1.30 -1.81 18.01
CA HIS A 116 0.90 -2.42 19.27
C HIS A 116 0.04 -1.48 20.13
N LYS A 117 0.42 -0.20 20.26
CA LYS A 117 -0.41 0.82 20.93
C LYS A 117 -1.78 0.95 20.28
N LEU A 118 -1.82 0.89 18.95
CA LEU A 118 -3.06 0.94 18.18
C LEU A 118 -3.93 -0.31 18.42
N SER A 119 -3.36 -1.51 18.43
CA SER A 119 -4.12 -2.75 18.61
C SER A 119 -4.78 -2.86 19.99
N ILE A 120 -4.12 -2.36 21.04
CA ILE A 120 -4.69 -2.32 22.41
C ILE A 120 -5.98 -1.50 22.46
N LYS A 121 -6.07 -0.40 21.70
CA LYS A 121 -7.27 0.44 21.64
C LYS A 121 -8.49 -0.31 21.06
N LYS A 122 -8.31 -1.53 20.51
CA LYS A 122 -9.34 -2.42 19.93
C LYS A 122 -10.33 -1.70 19.01
N SER A 123 -9.86 -0.74 18.24
CA SER A 123 -10.73 -0.03 17.30
C SER A 123 -11.14 -0.97 16.17
N ARG A 124 -12.44 -0.96 15.82
CA ARG A 124 -12.97 -1.74 14.68
C ARG A 124 -12.17 -1.50 13.38
N PRO A 125 -11.75 -0.26 13.03
CA PRO A 125 -10.92 0.01 11.86
C PRO A 125 -9.65 -0.83 11.75
N LEU A 126 -8.97 -1.11 12.88
CA LEU A 126 -7.70 -1.82 12.87
C LEU A 126 -7.85 -3.32 12.60
N LYS A 127 -9.06 -3.88 12.74
CA LYS A 127 -9.27 -5.33 12.55
C LYS A 127 -9.04 -5.77 11.11
N GLN A 128 -9.33 -4.88 10.16
CA GLN A 128 -9.17 -5.12 8.73
C GLN A 128 -7.79 -4.71 8.19
N LEU A 129 -6.92 -4.17 9.05
CA LEU A 129 -5.56 -3.78 8.67
C LEU A 129 -4.63 -5.00 8.61
N ARG A 130 -3.84 -5.07 7.56
CA ARG A 130 -2.68 -5.95 7.40
C ARG A 130 -1.47 -5.14 7.01
N VAL A 131 -0.35 -5.39 7.68
CA VAL A 131 0.92 -4.72 7.39
C VAL A 131 1.98 -5.76 7.06
N HIS A 132 2.68 -5.54 5.94
CA HIS A 132 3.76 -6.36 5.43
C HIS A 132 5.03 -5.52 5.47
N TYR A 133 6.09 -6.03 6.08
CA TYR A 133 7.38 -5.33 6.11
C TYR A 133 8.25 -5.85 5.00
N TYR A 134 9.03 -4.97 4.36
CA TYR A 134 10.02 -5.39 3.39
C TYR A 134 11.24 -4.49 3.40
N THR A 135 12.38 -5.07 3.04
CA THR A 135 13.66 -4.38 2.89
C THR A 135 14.52 -5.09 1.85
N THR A 136 15.68 -4.54 1.53
CA THR A 136 16.65 -5.17 0.61
C THR A 136 17.22 -6.45 1.21
N ASN A 137 17.60 -7.41 0.36
CA ASN A 137 18.16 -8.71 0.78
C ASN A 137 19.28 -8.61 1.84
N GLU A 138 20.14 -7.60 1.72
CA GLU A 138 21.26 -7.34 2.64
C GLU A 138 20.83 -6.98 4.08
N LYS A 139 19.58 -6.53 4.28
CA LYS A 139 19.06 -6.03 5.55
C LYS A 139 17.97 -6.92 6.15
N CYS A 140 17.75 -8.09 5.56
CA CYS A 140 16.60 -8.95 5.88
C CYS A 140 16.58 -9.50 7.30
N GLU A 141 17.73 -9.87 7.84
CA GLU A 141 17.85 -10.39 9.20
C GLU A 141 17.31 -9.39 10.24
N PHE A 142 17.44 -8.09 9.97
CA PHE A 142 16.98 -7.04 10.87
C PHE A 142 15.45 -6.94 10.96
N LEU A 143 14.70 -7.45 9.97
CA LEU A 143 13.22 -7.52 10.07
C LEU A 143 12.75 -8.46 11.17
N LEU A 144 13.60 -9.38 11.63
CA LEU A 144 13.29 -10.33 12.71
C LEU A 144 13.82 -9.87 14.08
N SER A 145 14.63 -8.81 14.11
CA SER A 145 15.28 -8.30 15.33
C SER A 145 14.34 -7.40 16.14
N ARG A 146 13.55 -8.01 17.05
CA ARG A 146 12.55 -7.30 17.90
C ARG A 146 13.05 -6.95 19.30
N SER A 147 14.32 -6.56 19.45
CA SER A 147 14.97 -6.52 20.77
C SER A 147 15.22 -5.13 21.37
N GLY A 148 14.65 -4.06 20.79
CA GLY A 148 14.91 -2.68 21.24
C GLY A 148 13.66 -1.88 21.61
N SER A 149 13.83 -0.84 22.42
CA SER A 149 12.84 0.23 22.55
C SER A 149 12.90 1.15 21.33
N CYS A 150 11.80 1.82 20.98
CA CYS A 150 11.83 2.86 19.96
C CYS A 150 12.77 3.99 20.39
N SER A 151 13.94 4.08 19.77
CA SER A 151 14.81 5.25 19.85
C SER A 151 14.29 6.25 18.82
N ASN A 152 13.59 7.29 19.27
CA ASN A 152 13.18 8.42 18.42
C ASN A 152 14.43 9.24 18.03
N GLU A 153 15.33 8.64 17.26
CA GLU A 153 16.26 9.41 16.45
C GLU A 153 15.38 10.13 15.43
N GLY A 154 15.24 11.44 15.59
CA GLY A 154 14.29 12.24 14.82
C GLY A 154 14.41 11.98 13.31
N LYS A 155 13.30 12.16 12.57
CA LYS A 155 13.22 11.89 11.11
C LYS A 155 14.51 12.34 10.40
N LYS A 156 15.32 11.37 9.97
CA LYS A 156 16.56 11.64 9.26
C LYS A 156 16.21 12.38 7.97
N ASN A 157 16.87 13.51 7.71
CA ASN A 157 16.73 14.20 6.43
C ASN A 157 17.35 13.34 5.33
N LYS A 158 16.52 12.62 4.58
CA LYS A 158 16.97 11.80 3.45
C LYS A 158 17.54 12.66 2.33
N SER A 159 18.67 12.22 1.79
CA SER A 159 19.26 12.70 0.55
C SER A 159 18.32 12.47 -0.64
N VAL A 160 18.61 13.14 -1.76
CA VAL A 160 17.86 12.96 -3.00
C VAL A 160 17.97 11.51 -3.48
N GLU A 161 19.15 10.90 -3.33
CA GLU A 161 19.48 9.54 -3.73
C GLU A 161 18.70 8.51 -2.88
N GLU A 162 18.65 8.69 -1.56
CA GLU A 162 17.88 7.83 -0.65
C GLU A 162 16.38 7.87 -1.01
N ILE A 163 15.84 9.05 -1.32
CA ILE A 163 14.42 9.18 -1.74
C ILE A 163 14.19 8.56 -3.12
N ALA A 164 15.11 8.79 -4.06
CA ALA A 164 15.02 8.25 -5.42
C ALA A 164 15.07 6.72 -5.45
N ALA A 165 15.73 6.10 -4.47
CA ALA A 165 15.84 4.65 -4.32
C ALA A 165 14.57 3.97 -3.79
N TYR A 166 13.56 4.73 -3.33
CA TYR A 166 12.33 4.16 -2.76
C TYR A 166 11.64 3.19 -3.75
N PRO A 167 11.45 1.91 -3.38
CA PRO A 167 10.94 0.88 -4.29
C PRO A 167 9.41 0.83 -4.32
N ALA A 168 8.74 1.93 -4.69
CA ALA A 168 7.28 2.07 -4.62
C ALA A 168 6.50 0.92 -5.30
N ASN A 169 6.87 0.53 -6.53
CA ASN A 169 6.19 -0.53 -7.27
C ASN A 169 6.35 -1.93 -6.64
N VAL A 170 7.48 -2.18 -5.98
CA VAL A 170 7.69 -3.40 -5.20
C VAL A 170 6.72 -3.44 -4.03
N GLY A 171 6.61 -2.33 -3.28
CA GLY A 171 5.63 -2.21 -2.21
C GLY A 171 4.18 -2.40 -2.67
N ARG A 172 3.81 -1.83 -3.83
CA ARG A 172 2.48 -2.04 -4.44
C ARG A 172 2.21 -3.51 -4.72
N ASN A 173 3.18 -4.24 -5.28
CA ASN A 173 3.03 -5.67 -5.58
C ASN A 173 2.99 -6.52 -4.31
N ILE A 174 3.89 -6.29 -3.35
CA ILE A 174 3.90 -6.99 -2.05
C ILE A 174 2.55 -6.83 -1.34
N ALA A 175 2.01 -5.61 -1.24
CA ALA A 175 0.72 -5.39 -0.61
C ALA A 175 -0.43 -6.12 -1.33
N ARG A 176 -0.29 -6.38 -2.64
CA ARG A 176 -1.27 -7.14 -3.42
C ARG A 176 -1.15 -8.65 -3.25
N GLU A 177 0.04 -9.19 -3.04
CA GLU A 177 0.25 -10.65 -2.99
C GLU A 177 -0.51 -11.34 -1.84
N PHE A 178 -0.82 -10.61 -0.77
CA PHE A 178 -1.49 -11.16 0.41
C PHE A 178 -2.98 -10.82 0.50
N ILE A 179 -3.57 -10.22 -0.54
CA ILE A 179 -5.01 -9.92 -0.58
C ILE A 179 -5.83 -11.17 -0.83
N HIS A 180 -7.09 -11.12 -0.41
CA HIS A 180 -8.06 -12.21 -0.63
C HIS A 180 -9.30 -11.75 -1.39
N THR A 181 -9.49 -10.45 -1.55
CA THR A 181 -10.69 -9.90 -2.16
C THR A 181 -10.64 -10.00 -3.69
N ASP A 182 -11.82 -10.07 -4.30
CA ASP A 182 -11.97 -10.10 -5.75
C ASP A 182 -11.60 -8.77 -6.40
N PHE A 183 -11.69 -7.66 -5.66
CA PHE A 183 -11.38 -6.32 -6.13
C PHE A 183 -10.34 -5.61 -5.28
N ILE A 184 -9.62 -4.69 -5.90
CA ILE A 184 -8.62 -3.83 -5.25
C ILE A 184 -8.73 -2.38 -5.67
N LEU A 185 -8.21 -1.51 -4.80
CA LEU A 185 -7.96 -0.10 -5.09
C LEU A 185 -6.54 0.22 -4.64
N LEU A 186 -5.68 0.68 -5.57
CA LEU A 186 -4.36 1.19 -5.22
C LEU A 186 -4.41 2.69 -4.96
N ALA A 187 -3.88 3.15 -3.82
CA ALA A 187 -3.84 4.56 -3.46
C ALA A 187 -2.55 4.95 -2.76
N ASP A 188 -2.28 6.25 -2.73
CA ASP A 188 -1.27 6.83 -1.85
C ASP A 188 -1.82 6.85 -0.41
N TYR A 189 -0.91 6.73 0.56
CA TYR A 189 -1.21 6.62 1.99
C TYR A 189 -2.04 7.78 2.60
N GLU A 190 -2.11 8.92 1.92
CA GLU A 190 -2.82 10.11 2.41
C GLU A 190 -4.15 10.36 1.67
N HIS A 191 -4.54 9.49 0.74
CA HIS A 191 -5.79 9.63 0.01
C HIS A 191 -6.97 9.14 0.85
N LEU A 192 -8.02 9.95 0.91
CA LEU A 192 -9.28 9.64 1.57
C LEU A 192 -10.41 9.52 0.52
N PHE A 193 -11.55 9.00 0.94
CA PHE A 193 -12.65 8.60 0.07
C PHE A 193 -13.97 9.16 0.58
N SER A 194 -14.88 9.44 -0.36
CA SER A 194 -16.26 9.81 -0.04
C SER A 194 -16.95 8.74 0.81
N HIS A 195 -18.01 9.11 1.52
CA HIS A 195 -18.69 8.19 2.43
C HIS A 195 -19.30 7.00 1.67
N GLY A 196 -19.12 5.78 2.19
CA GLY A 196 -19.68 4.56 1.60
C GLY A 196 -18.96 4.06 0.34
N PHE A 197 -17.77 4.61 0.03
CA PHE A 197 -17.02 4.33 -1.20
C PHE A 197 -16.80 2.84 -1.46
N GLU A 198 -16.19 2.12 -0.50
CA GLU A 198 -15.85 0.70 -0.65
C GLU A 198 -17.09 -0.13 -1.00
N ARG A 199 -18.14 -0.04 -0.16
CA ARG A 199 -19.39 -0.80 -0.35
C ARG A 199 -20.03 -0.52 -1.71
N ARG A 200 -20.09 0.75 -2.10
CA ARG A 200 -20.71 1.16 -3.36
C ARG A 200 -19.87 0.69 -4.56
N MET A 201 -18.54 0.76 -4.49
CA MET A 201 -17.66 0.20 -5.52
C MET A 201 -17.81 -1.31 -5.65
N THR A 202 -17.87 -2.05 -4.54
CA THR A 202 -18.10 -3.51 -4.54
C THR A 202 -19.40 -3.86 -5.27
N GLN A 203 -20.48 -3.14 -4.99
CA GLN A 203 -21.78 -3.34 -5.65
C GLN A 203 -21.72 -3.06 -7.15
N ILE A 204 -21.09 -1.96 -7.55
CA ILE A 204 -20.94 -1.61 -8.97
C ILE A 204 -20.05 -2.66 -9.66
N ALA A 205 -18.92 -3.05 -9.07
CA ALA A 205 -17.98 -4.00 -9.63
C ALA A 205 -18.62 -5.37 -9.90
N ALA A 206 -19.39 -5.88 -8.93
CA ALA A 206 -20.13 -7.13 -9.07
C ALA A 206 -21.21 -7.04 -10.16
N ARG A 207 -22.03 -5.97 -10.16
CA ARG A 207 -23.10 -5.79 -11.14
C ARG A 207 -22.57 -5.60 -12.57
N GLU A 208 -21.49 -4.85 -12.73
CA GLU A 208 -20.83 -4.63 -14.02
C GLU A 208 -19.99 -5.82 -14.48
N ASN A 209 -19.83 -6.84 -13.63
CA ASN A 209 -19.00 -8.02 -13.86
C ASN A 209 -17.61 -7.65 -14.40
N ILE A 210 -16.92 -6.73 -13.71
CA ILE A 210 -15.72 -6.07 -14.22
C ILE A 210 -14.55 -7.02 -14.47
N THR A 211 -14.54 -8.19 -13.80
CA THR A 211 -13.53 -9.24 -14.02
C THR A 211 -13.68 -9.86 -15.40
N GLU A 212 -14.85 -10.44 -15.69
CA GLU A 212 -15.10 -11.09 -16.98
C GLU A 212 -15.08 -10.10 -18.15
N ARG A 213 -15.58 -8.88 -17.91
CA ARG A 213 -15.61 -7.83 -18.94
C ARG A 213 -14.29 -7.09 -19.11
N LYS A 214 -13.24 -7.45 -18.38
CA LYS A 214 -11.95 -6.72 -18.33
C LYS A 214 -12.18 -5.21 -18.22
N SER A 215 -12.79 -4.77 -17.14
CA SER A 215 -13.13 -3.37 -16.92
C SER A 215 -12.57 -2.88 -15.60
N VAL A 216 -12.37 -1.57 -15.49
CA VAL A 216 -11.98 -0.90 -14.25
C VAL A 216 -12.93 0.27 -13.97
N LEU A 217 -13.22 0.51 -12.70
CA LEU A 217 -14.12 1.57 -12.24
C LEU A 217 -13.31 2.80 -11.88
N VAL A 218 -13.28 3.77 -12.80
CA VAL A 218 -12.59 5.05 -12.65
C VAL A 218 -13.44 6.00 -11.81
N TYR A 219 -12.80 6.77 -10.94
CA TYR A 219 -13.44 7.81 -10.12
C TYR A 219 -12.65 9.12 -10.20
N ARG A 220 -13.30 10.21 -9.77
CA ARG A 220 -12.69 11.54 -9.75
C ARG A 220 -11.87 11.75 -8.47
N ILE A 221 -10.89 12.63 -8.55
CA ILE A 221 -9.95 12.93 -7.45
C ILE A 221 -9.90 14.44 -7.26
N PHE A 222 -9.90 14.87 -6.00
CA PHE A 222 -9.90 16.29 -5.64
C PHE A 222 -8.84 16.60 -4.57
N GLU A 223 -8.37 17.84 -4.54
CA GLU A 223 -7.62 18.39 -3.41
C GLU A 223 -8.56 19.28 -2.61
N ILE A 224 -8.57 19.10 -1.29
CA ILE A 224 -9.43 19.84 -0.36
C ILE A 224 -8.54 20.66 0.55
N ASP A 225 -8.91 21.93 0.75
CA ASP A 225 -8.22 22.82 1.69
C ASP A 225 -8.13 22.20 3.09
N GLN A 226 -6.99 22.32 3.76
CA GLN A 226 -6.78 21.71 5.08
C GLN A 226 -7.74 22.25 6.14
N SER A 227 -8.18 23.50 6.03
CA SER A 227 -9.14 24.12 6.95
C SER A 227 -10.59 23.68 6.72
N ALA A 228 -10.89 23.06 5.58
CA ALA A 228 -12.23 22.61 5.25
C ALA A 228 -12.52 21.22 5.87
N GLU A 229 -13.80 20.97 6.12
CA GLU A 229 -14.27 19.63 6.47
C GLU A 229 -14.18 18.69 5.26
N SER A 230 -13.94 17.41 5.55
CA SER A 230 -13.92 16.38 4.52
C SER A 230 -15.30 16.21 3.88
N PRO A 231 -15.43 16.36 2.54
CA PRO A 231 -16.70 16.18 1.86
C PRO A 231 -17.13 14.72 1.90
N LYS A 232 -18.38 14.47 2.28
CA LYS A 232 -18.91 13.09 2.38
C LYS A 232 -19.56 12.63 1.09
N ASN A 233 -20.06 13.56 0.29
CA ASN A 233 -20.86 13.32 -0.92
C ASN A 233 -20.64 14.44 -1.95
N LYS A 234 -21.26 14.31 -3.14
CA LYS A 234 -21.13 15.31 -4.21
C LYS A 234 -21.70 16.68 -3.86
N LYS A 235 -22.72 16.75 -3.01
CA LYS A 235 -23.29 18.03 -2.56
C LYS A 235 -22.27 18.82 -1.72
N ASP A 236 -21.62 18.16 -0.77
CA ASP A 236 -20.55 18.77 0.04
C ASP A 236 -19.40 19.22 -0.86
N LEU A 237 -18.96 18.34 -1.78
CA LEU A 237 -17.90 18.65 -2.73
C LEU A 237 -18.25 19.83 -3.64
N ALA A 238 -19.48 19.91 -4.17
CA ALA A 238 -19.94 21.03 -4.99
C ALA A 238 -19.90 22.35 -4.21
N SER A 239 -20.28 22.33 -2.93
CA SER A 239 -20.16 23.49 -2.04
C SER A 239 -18.71 23.93 -1.88
N LEU A 240 -17.78 23.00 -1.66
CA LEU A 240 -16.35 23.29 -1.54
C LEU A 240 -15.75 23.82 -2.85
N LEU A 241 -16.15 23.28 -4.01
CA LEU A 241 -15.72 23.77 -5.32
C LEU A 241 -16.22 25.20 -5.55
N SER A 242 -17.50 25.47 -5.25
CA SER A 242 -18.09 26.81 -5.41
C SER A 242 -17.43 27.87 -4.52
N SER A 243 -17.00 27.47 -3.32
CA SER A 243 -16.27 28.33 -2.36
C SER A 243 -14.74 28.32 -2.56
N LYS A 244 -14.24 27.69 -3.63
CA LYS A 244 -12.80 27.56 -3.97
C LYS A 244 -11.96 26.88 -2.87
N LYS A 245 -12.60 26.10 -2.00
CA LYS A 245 -11.98 25.24 -0.98
C LYS A 245 -11.68 23.82 -1.48
N ALA A 246 -12.05 23.51 -2.71
CA ALA A 246 -11.67 22.30 -3.41
C ALA A 246 -11.20 22.62 -4.83
N VAL A 247 -10.32 21.79 -5.38
CA VAL A 247 -9.91 21.82 -6.79
C VAL A 247 -9.80 20.39 -7.35
N VAL A 248 -9.88 20.26 -8.67
CA VAL A 248 -9.56 18.97 -9.32
C VAL A 248 -8.08 18.67 -9.08
N PHE A 249 -7.78 17.42 -8.72
CA PHE A 249 -6.46 16.99 -8.28
C PHE A 249 -5.35 17.32 -9.29
N HIS A 250 -4.26 17.93 -8.80
CA HIS A 250 -3.12 18.42 -9.56
C HIS A 250 -3.44 19.38 -10.73
N ASP A 251 -4.65 19.97 -10.83
CA ASP A 251 -4.99 20.86 -11.95
C ASP A 251 -4.05 22.08 -12.07
N ARG A 252 -3.49 22.54 -10.94
CA ARG A 252 -2.55 23.67 -10.89
C ARG A 252 -1.14 23.37 -11.42
N PHE A 253 -0.67 22.12 -11.35
CA PHE A 253 0.73 21.75 -11.65
C PHE A 253 0.88 20.72 -12.76
N TYR A 254 -0.16 19.92 -12.98
CA TYR A 254 -0.16 18.83 -13.94
C TYR A 254 -1.47 18.84 -14.74
N LYS A 255 -1.70 19.98 -15.41
CA LYS A 255 -2.87 20.20 -16.27
C LYS A 255 -3.08 19.03 -17.22
N GLY A 256 -4.29 18.47 -17.19
CA GLY A 256 -4.69 17.35 -18.05
C GLY A 256 -4.36 15.95 -17.50
N GLY A 257 -3.42 15.83 -16.56
CA GLY A 257 -2.88 14.55 -16.08
C GLY A 257 -3.82 13.71 -15.23
N HIS A 258 -4.81 14.32 -14.57
CA HIS A 258 -5.91 13.63 -13.89
C HIS A 258 -7.29 14.11 -14.38
N SER A 259 -7.33 14.96 -15.41
CA SER A 259 -8.60 15.51 -15.91
C SER A 259 -9.53 14.42 -16.43
N ILE A 260 -10.82 14.54 -16.14
CA ILE A 260 -11.87 13.68 -16.67
C ILE A 260 -12.98 14.60 -17.21
N PRO A 261 -13.36 14.52 -18.50
CA PRO A 261 -14.42 15.36 -19.08
C PRO A 261 -15.76 15.23 -18.35
N GLY A 262 -16.65 16.23 -18.47
CA GLY A 262 -18.02 16.18 -17.92
C GLY A 262 -18.09 16.35 -16.40
N LEU A 263 -17.29 17.24 -15.81
CA LEU A 263 -17.33 17.50 -14.35
C LEU A 263 -18.68 18.10 -13.92
N ASP A 264 -19.16 19.12 -14.64
CA ASP A 264 -20.40 19.82 -14.29
C ASP A 264 -21.62 18.91 -14.39
N GLU A 265 -21.70 18.10 -15.44
CA GLU A 265 -22.74 17.07 -15.60
C GLU A 265 -22.69 16.04 -14.46
N TRP A 266 -21.48 15.59 -14.11
CA TRP A 266 -21.26 14.64 -13.03
C TRP A 266 -21.67 15.21 -11.66
N LEU A 267 -21.38 16.50 -11.38
CA LEU A 267 -21.79 17.18 -10.15
C LEU A 267 -23.30 17.40 -10.07
N LYS A 268 -23.95 17.70 -11.21
CA LYS A 268 -25.40 17.95 -11.27
C LYS A 268 -26.24 16.69 -11.19
N LYS A 269 -25.74 15.54 -11.65
CA LYS A 269 -26.46 14.26 -11.58
C LYS A 269 -26.72 13.88 -10.12
N LYS A 270 -27.96 13.53 -9.77
CA LYS A 270 -28.31 13.12 -8.39
C LYS A 270 -27.64 11.80 -8.04
N GLU A 271 -27.17 11.68 -6.80
CA GLU A 271 -26.60 10.43 -6.27
C GLU A 271 -27.68 9.35 -6.16
N GLY A 272 -27.32 8.11 -6.47
CA GLY A 272 -28.26 6.98 -6.49
C GLY A 272 -29.14 6.88 -7.73
N GLU A 273 -29.03 7.82 -8.68
CA GLU A 273 -29.80 7.79 -9.92
C GLU A 273 -29.13 6.93 -11.01
N GLY A 274 -29.87 5.96 -11.55
CA GLY A 274 -29.41 5.09 -12.63
C GLY A 274 -28.49 3.96 -12.15
N ASP A 275 -27.63 3.48 -13.06
CA ASP A 275 -26.77 2.33 -12.82
C ASP A 275 -25.46 2.67 -12.09
N GLY A 276 -25.25 3.88 -11.57
CA GLY A 276 -23.99 4.22 -10.91
C GLY A 276 -22.81 4.50 -11.85
N ILE A 277 -23.03 4.48 -13.18
CA ILE A 277 -22.00 4.77 -14.18
C ILE A 277 -22.35 6.09 -14.89
N ALA A 278 -21.44 7.05 -14.84
CA ALA A 278 -21.58 8.33 -15.53
C ALA A 278 -21.16 8.22 -17.00
N LYS A 279 -20.13 7.43 -17.30
CA LYS A 279 -19.63 7.25 -18.67
C LYS A 279 -18.95 5.91 -18.85
N ARG A 280 -19.35 5.17 -19.87
CA ARG A 280 -18.71 3.92 -20.28
C ARG A 280 -17.62 4.20 -21.31
N ASN A 281 -16.58 3.36 -21.33
CA ASN A 281 -15.50 3.39 -22.32
C ASN A 281 -14.76 4.73 -22.41
N LEU A 282 -14.23 5.23 -21.28
CA LEU A 282 -13.31 6.36 -21.33
C LEU A 282 -12.06 6.01 -22.15
N SER A 283 -11.76 6.82 -23.16
CA SER A 283 -10.61 6.60 -24.01
C SER A 283 -9.32 7.07 -23.35
N MET A 284 -8.30 6.20 -23.36
CA MET A 284 -6.92 6.54 -23.02
C MET A 284 -6.10 7.00 -24.25
N LYS A 285 -6.69 6.94 -25.46
CA LYS A 285 -6.00 7.27 -26.70
C LYS A 285 -5.45 8.69 -26.65
N ALA A 286 -4.19 8.86 -27.07
CA ALA A 286 -3.46 10.13 -27.05
C ALA A 286 -3.28 10.78 -25.65
N ARG A 287 -3.54 10.05 -24.56
CA ARG A 287 -3.39 10.56 -23.17
C ARG A 287 -2.28 9.84 -22.42
N SER A 288 -1.05 9.88 -22.93
CA SER A 288 0.10 9.16 -22.35
C SER A 288 0.43 9.58 -20.91
N SER A 289 0.11 10.82 -20.58
CA SER A 289 0.32 11.44 -19.27
C SER A 289 -0.84 11.22 -18.29
N TRP A 290 -1.97 10.68 -18.75
CA TRP A 290 -3.17 10.54 -17.93
C TRP A 290 -3.05 9.36 -16.97
N GLU A 291 -3.28 9.62 -15.69
CA GLU A 291 -3.21 8.64 -14.62
C GLU A 291 -4.56 8.58 -13.87
N PRO A 292 -5.58 7.93 -14.45
CA PRO A 292 -6.81 7.65 -13.71
C PRO A 292 -6.52 6.72 -12.53
N GLN A 293 -7.21 6.98 -11.43
CA GLN A 293 -7.32 6.05 -10.30
C GLN A 293 -8.61 5.25 -10.45
N PHE A 294 -8.59 3.99 -10.01
CA PHE A 294 -9.67 3.06 -10.28
C PHE A 294 -9.74 1.93 -9.24
N VAL A 295 -10.93 1.34 -9.13
CA VAL A 295 -11.13 -0.01 -8.60
C VAL A 295 -10.99 -1.01 -9.74
N SER A 296 -10.31 -2.12 -9.51
CA SER A 296 -10.10 -3.17 -10.51
C SER A 296 -10.31 -4.57 -9.92
N PRO A 297 -10.45 -5.61 -10.76
CA PRO A 297 -10.19 -6.97 -10.34
C PRO A 297 -8.82 -7.09 -9.66
N SER A 298 -8.68 -7.96 -8.67
CA SER A 298 -7.40 -8.26 -8.03
C SER A 298 -6.38 -8.90 -8.98
N THR A 299 -6.88 -9.51 -10.06
CA THR A 299 -6.14 -10.25 -11.10
C THR A 299 -5.54 -9.39 -12.21
N ILE A 300 -5.63 -8.05 -12.12
CA ILE A 300 -4.96 -7.18 -13.08
C ILE A 300 -3.44 -7.40 -13.09
N PRO A 301 -2.71 -7.02 -14.16
CA PRO A 301 -1.24 -7.09 -14.18
C PRO A 301 -0.59 -6.43 -12.95
N MET A 302 0.55 -6.98 -12.53
CA MET A 302 1.39 -6.37 -11.49
C MET A 302 2.02 -5.07 -11.99
N HIS A 303 2.40 -4.17 -11.07
CA HIS A 303 3.19 -3.00 -11.43
C HIS A 303 4.57 -3.44 -11.95
N ASP A 304 5.08 -2.73 -12.95
CA ASP A 304 6.42 -2.98 -13.47
C ASP A 304 7.47 -2.37 -12.52
N GLU A 305 8.13 -3.23 -11.75
CA GLU A 305 9.10 -2.84 -10.71
C GLU A 305 10.38 -2.21 -11.29
N ALA A 306 10.60 -2.29 -12.60
CA ALA A 306 11.72 -1.61 -13.25
C ALA A 306 11.52 -0.09 -13.27
N PHE A 307 10.27 0.40 -13.30
CA PHE A 307 9.97 1.83 -13.31
C PHE A 307 10.36 2.46 -11.96
N PRO A 308 11.19 3.51 -11.98
CA PRO A 308 11.65 4.14 -10.76
C PRO A 308 10.63 5.13 -10.19
N TYR A 309 10.66 5.31 -8.87
CA TYR A 309 9.80 6.25 -8.17
C TYR A 309 9.85 7.67 -8.77
N MET A 310 8.69 8.33 -8.80
CA MET A 310 8.47 9.70 -9.29
C MET A 310 8.57 9.89 -10.81
N ILE A 311 8.76 8.84 -11.61
CA ILE A 311 8.71 8.91 -13.08
C ILE A 311 7.86 7.77 -13.64
N ARG A 312 6.57 8.03 -13.85
CA ARG A 312 5.61 7.10 -14.47
C ARG A 312 5.50 5.74 -13.77
N ASP A 313 5.95 5.63 -12.52
CA ASP A 313 5.93 4.40 -11.74
C ASP A 313 4.50 3.89 -11.52
N ASN A 314 3.55 4.80 -11.35
CA ASN A 314 2.13 4.44 -11.25
C ASN A 314 1.44 4.41 -12.63
N THR A 315 1.86 5.29 -13.56
CA THR A 315 1.31 5.41 -14.92
C THR A 315 1.54 4.14 -15.74
N CYS A 316 2.66 3.42 -15.54
CA CYS A 316 2.99 2.23 -16.33
C CYS A 316 1.91 1.13 -16.24
N LEU A 317 1.26 0.97 -15.08
CA LEU A 317 0.15 0.02 -14.94
C LEU A 317 -1.05 0.44 -15.79
N ARG A 318 -1.33 1.76 -15.90
CA ARG A 318 -2.47 2.26 -16.71
C ARG A 318 -2.22 1.99 -18.19
N TRP A 319 -0.98 2.16 -18.63
CA TRP A 319 -0.56 1.78 -19.98
C TRP A 319 -0.73 0.29 -20.23
N GLU A 320 -0.29 -0.57 -19.30
CA GLU A 320 -0.43 -2.02 -19.44
C GLU A 320 -1.91 -2.46 -19.42
N LEU A 321 -2.76 -1.87 -18.58
CA LEU A 321 -4.19 -2.13 -18.56
C LEU A 321 -4.87 -1.79 -19.90
N CYS A 322 -4.54 -0.62 -20.46
CA CYS A 322 -5.02 -0.27 -21.80
C CYS A 322 -4.58 -1.33 -22.82
N ARG A 323 -3.30 -1.71 -22.81
CA ARG A 323 -2.77 -2.69 -23.76
C ARG A 323 -3.40 -4.07 -23.56
N ALA A 324 -3.70 -4.45 -22.33
CA ALA A 324 -4.40 -5.68 -21.99
C ALA A 324 -5.91 -5.67 -22.35
N GLY A 325 -6.40 -4.57 -22.93
CA GLY A 325 -7.77 -4.44 -23.43
C GLY A 325 -8.79 -4.06 -22.37
N PHE A 326 -8.37 -3.47 -21.25
CA PHE A 326 -9.31 -3.07 -20.21
C PHE A 326 -10.13 -1.83 -20.60
N SER A 327 -11.44 -1.88 -20.36
CA SER A 327 -12.34 -0.74 -20.51
C SER A 327 -12.40 0.11 -19.23
N LEU A 328 -12.58 1.42 -19.37
CA LEU A 328 -12.65 2.36 -18.24
C LEU A 328 -14.09 2.85 -18.07
N LEU A 329 -14.69 2.57 -16.91
CA LEU A 329 -16.05 2.97 -16.56
C LEU A 329 -16.00 4.06 -15.49
N LEU A 330 -16.49 5.27 -15.81
CA LEU A 330 -16.53 6.38 -14.85
C LEU A 330 -17.72 6.22 -13.89
N VAL A 331 -17.44 6.12 -12.59
CA VAL A 331 -18.45 6.08 -11.53
C VAL A 331 -19.06 7.47 -11.30
N ASP A 332 -20.34 7.52 -10.97
CA ASP A 332 -21.14 8.75 -10.96
C ASP A 332 -21.28 9.44 -9.60
N ASP A 333 -21.10 8.73 -8.48
CA ASP A 333 -21.43 9.19 -7.13
C ASP A 333 -20.26 9.05 -6.14
N LEU A 334 -19.09 8.60 -6.59
CA LEU A 334 -17.92 8.37 -5.74
C LEU A 334 -16.69 9.16 -6.19
N PHE A 335 -15.90 9.59 -5.20
CA PHE A 335 -14.65 10.29 -5.44
C PHE A 335 -13.64 10.05 -4.32
N MET A 336 -12.38 10.21 -4.68
CA MET A 336 -11.24 10.27 -3.76
C MET A 336 -10.86 11.72 -3.53
N PHE A 337 -10.25 12.03 -2.39
CA PHE A 337 -9.69 13.34 -2.13
C PHE A 337 -8.43 13.28 -1.29
N HIS A 338 -7.61 14.32 -1.40
CA HIS A 338 -6.44 14.56 -0.57
C HIS A 338 -6.63 15.86 0.23
N ARG A 339 -6.16 15.91 1.48
CA ARG A 339 -6.20 17.13 2.29
C ARG A 339 -4.91 17.92 2.13
N GLY A 340 -5.03 19.18 1.76
CA GLY A 340 -3.91 20.01 1.32
C GLY A 340 -3.96 20.22 -0.18
N ILE A 341 -3.94 21.50 -0.57
CA ILE A 341 -3.71 21.89 -1.95
C ILE A 341 -2.20 21.98 -2.09
N LYS A 342 -1.62 21.11 -2.92
CA LYS A 342 -0.16 21.11 -3.14
C LYS A 342 0.27 22.48 -3.64
N THR A 343 1.47 22.93 -3.25
CA THR A 343 2.02 24.24 -3.66
C THR A 343 3.32 24.06 -4.43
N ALA A 344 3.78 25.09 -5.13
CA ALA A 344 4.96 25.03 -6.01
C ALA A 344 6.30 24.71 -5.28
N LYS A 345 6.30 24.71 -3.94
CA LYS A 345 7.51 24.55 -3.12
C LYS A 345 8.21 23.20 -3.33
N ASP A 346 7.50 22.16 -3.71
CA ASP A 346 8.06 20.80 -3.84
C ASP A 346 8.67 20.50 -5.23
N ILE A 347 8.45 21.37 -6.23
CA ILE A 347 8.83 21.13 -7.63
C ILE A 347 10.35 20.92 -7.78
N GLY A 348 11.16 21.68 -7.06
CA GLY A 348 12.62 21.61 -7.15
C GLY A 348 13.16 20.24 -6.73
N LYS A 349 12.72 19.74 -5.58
CA LYS A 349 13.12 18.43 -5.05
C LYS A 349 12.62 17.29 -5.93
N THR A 350 11.38 17.36 -6.43
CA THR A 350 10.84 16.38 -7.38
C THR A 350 11.70 16.30 -8.64
N LYS A 351 12.09 17.44 -9.24
CA LYS A 351 12.94 17.44 -10.43
C LYS A 351 14.32 16.81 -10.19
N GLN A 352 14.91 17.03 -9.01
CA GLN A 352 16.19 16.40 -8.65
C GLN A 352 16.06 14.87 -8.55
N ILE A 353 15.03 14.37 -7.86
CA ILE A 353 14.73 12.93 -7.77
C ILE A 353 14.52 12.33 -9.16
N GLN A 354 13.74 13.01 -10.01
CA GLN A 354 13.51 12.56 -11.39
C GLN A 354 14.80 12.56 -12.23
N SER A 355 15.71 13.52 -11.99
CA SER A 355 17.01 13.54 -12.65
C SER A 355 17.84 12.32 -12.27
N THR A 356 17.91 11.98 -10.98
CA THR A 356 18.61 10.80 -10.46
C THR A 356 18.05 9.50 -11.07
N ASN A 357 16.74 9.42 -11.25
CA ASN A 357 16.06 8.23 -11.78
C ASN A 357 15.98 8.15 -13.31
N LYS A 358 16.40 9.21 -14.04
CA LYS A 358 16.21 9.34 -15.49
C LYS A 358 16.76 8.16 -16.30
N LYS A 359 17.98 7.71 -15.99
CA LYS A 359 18.64 6.60 -16.71
C LYS A 359 17.93 5.26 -16.49
N ARG A 360 17.49 4.98 -15.26
CA ARG A 360 16.71 3.78 -14.94
C ARG A 360 15.36 3.81 -15.63
N PHE A 361 14.70 4.97 -15.64
CA PHE A 361 13.42 5.17 -16.32
C PHE A 361 13.48 4.86 -17.81
N TYR A 362 14.43 5.40 -18.57
CA TYR A 362 14.51 5.13 -20.01
C TYR A 362 14.75 3.66 -20.33
N ARG A 363 15.59 2.98 -19.55
CA ARG A 363 15.79 1.52 -19.67
C ARG A 363 14.49 0.75 -19.42
N ALA A 364 13.77 1.09 -18.36
CA ALA A 364 12.48 0.48 -18.05
C ALA A 364 11.45 0.74 -19.16
N LEU A 365 11.36 1.97 -19.67
CA LEU A 365 10.45 2.36 -20.73
C LEU A 365 10.71 1.59 -22.03
N ASP A 366 11.97 1.41 -22.42
CA ASP A 366 12.33 0.67 -23.63
C ASP A 366 12.01 -0.82 -23.52
N ALA A 367 12.30 -1.42 -22.37
CA ALA A 367 11.91 -2.80 -22.08
C ALA A 367 10.38 -2.97 -22.07
N PHE A 368 9.68 -2.01 -21.46
CA PHE A 368 8.21 -1.98 -21.39
C PHE A 368 7.59 -1.89 -22.79
N LYS A 369 8.06 -0.99 -23.65
CA LYS A 369 7.58 -0.85 -25.03
C LYS A 369 7.69 -2.17 -25.80
N LYS A 370 8.86 -2.81 -25.75
CA LYS A 370 9.09 -4.12 -26.39
C LYS A 370 8.15 -5.19 -25.84
N ARG A 371 8.00 -5.26 -24.52
CA ARG A 371 7.10 -6.19 -23.84
C ARG A 371 5.63 -5.99 -24.24
N MET A 372 5.16 -4.74 -24.27
CA MET A 372 3.77 -4.41 -24.64
C MET A 372 3.47 -4.69 -26.11
N ASP A 373 4.42 -4.38 -27.01
CA ASP A 373 4.27 -4.65 -28.44
C ASP A 373 4.27 -6.15 -28.76
N SER A 374 5.06 -6.94 -28.03
CA SER A 374 5.05 -8.40 -28.14
C SER A 374 3.79 -9.03 -27.52
N LYS A 375 3.44 -8.64 -26.29
CA LYS A 375 2.35 -9.27 -25.52
C LYS A 375 0.95 -8.84 -25.98
N TYR A 376 0.81 -7.60 -26.44
CA TYR A 376 -0.47 -7.00 -26.81
C TYR A 376 -0.39 -6.23 -28.13
N PRO A 377 -0.15 -6.90 -29.27
CA PRO A 377 0.05 -6.22 -30.55
C PRO A 377 -1.22 -5.51 -31.06
N SER A 378 -2.41 -6.07 -30.81
CA SER A 378 -3.68 -5.59 -31.37
C SER A 378 -4.19 -4.26 -30.78
N THR A 379 -3.72 -3.87 -29.59
CA THR A 379 -4.18 -2.66 -28.88
C THR A 379 -3.26 -1.45 -29.08
N LYS A 380 -2.19 -1.60 -29.87
CA LYS A 380 -1.15 -0.58 -30.06
C LYS A 380 -1.71 0.77 -30.54
N ASP A 381 -2.64 0.75 -31.49
CA ASP A 381 -3.18 1.98 -32.11
C ASP A 381 -4.32 2.66 -31.31
N TRP A 382 -4.85 1.93 -30.32
CA TRP A 382 -5.95 2.39 -29.46
C TRP A 382 -5.44 2.93 -28.12
N CYS A 383 -4.25 2.50 -27.73
CA CYS A 383 -3.60 2.92 -26.49
C CYS A 383 -2.63 4.10 -26.70
N PRO A 384 -2.32 4.84 -25.64
CA PRO A 384 -1.39 5.96 -25.75
C PRO A 384 0.01 5.47 -26.10
N SER A 385 0.74 6.26 -26.89
CA SER A 385 2.18 6.08 -27.06
C SER A 385 2.90 6.35 -25.74
N PHE A 386 3.75 5.43 -25.28
CA PHE A 386 4.45 5.56 -23.99
C PHE A 386 5.59 6.57 -24.11
N ARG A 387 5.53 7.64 -23.31
CA ARG A 387 6.47 8.77 -23.34
C ARG A 387 6.91 9.14 -21.92
N ALA A 388 8.02 9.87 -21.84
CA ALA A 388 8.56 10.41 -20.59
C ALA A 388 7.54 11.28 -19.85
#